data_AF-A0A5J4Q4Y6-F1
#
_entry.id   AF-A0A5J4Q4Y6-F1
#
_cell.length_a   1.000
_cell.length_b   1.000
_cell.length_c   1.000
_cell.angle_alpha   90.00
_cell.angle_beta   90.00
_cell.angle_gamma   90.00
#
_symmetry.space_group_name_H-M   'P 1'
#
loop_
_entity.id
_entity.type
_entity.pdbx_description
1 polymer ?
#
loop_
_entity_poly.entity_id
_entity_poly.type
_entity_poly.pdbx_seq_one_letter_code
_entity_poly.pdbx_strand_id
1 'polypeptide(L)' 'MNFTLLVVVLLTAIALVSIALGIAKAISPRSYNLQKTEPYECGVPTRGNSWMQFHVGY' A
#
# COMPACT_ATOMS: atom_id res chain seq x y z
N MET A 1 -19.79 -14.02 -26.06
CA MET A 1 -18.72 -13.43 -25.23
C MET A 1 -19.24 -13.37 -23.79
N ASN A 2 -18.61 -14.04 -22.84
CA ASN A 2 -19.14 -14.16 -21.46
C ASN A 2 -18.90 -12.89 -20.63
N PHE A 3 -19.52 -11.79 -21.02
CA PHE A 3 -19.46 -10.51 -20.32
C PHE A 3 -19.83 -10.64 -18.83
N THR A 4 -20.80 -11.50 -18.52
CA THR A 4 -21.18 -11.84 -17.15
C THR A 4 -20.01 -12.40 -16.35
N LEU A 5 -19.20 -13.29 -16.91
CA LEU A 5 -18.01 -13.83 -16.22
C LEU A 5 -16.97 -12.74 -15.98
N LEU A 6 -16.74 -11.85 -16.95
CA LEU A 6 -15.80 -10.74 -16.81
C LEU A 6 -16.21 -9.82 -15.64
N VAL A 7 -17.50 -9.45 -15.56
CA VAL A 7 -18.00 -8.60 -14.48
C VAL A 7 -17.88 -9.30 -13.12
N VAL A 8 -18.22 -10.58 -13.03
CA VAL A 8 -18.11 -11.36 -11.79
C VAL A 8 -16.67 -11.46 -11.31
N VAL A 9 -15.71 -11.72 -12.22
CA VAL A 9 -14.29 -11.79 -11.85
C VAL A 9 -13.77 -10.46 -11.32
N LEU A 10 -14.16 -9.33 -11.93
CA LEU A 10 -13.75 -8.01 -11.43
C LEU A 10 -14.32 -7.71 -10.05
N LEU A 11 -15.61 -7.99 -9.83
CA LEU A 11 -16.25 -7.75 -8.53
C LEU A 11 -15.64 -8.63 -7.44
N THR A 12 -15.42 -9.92 -7.73
CA THR A 12 -14.81 -10.84 -6.77
C THR A 12 -13.38 -10.46 -6.44
N ALA A 13 -12.57 -10.03 -7.42
CA ALA A 13 -11.21 -9.57 -7.19
C ALA A 13 -11.17 -8.36 -6.24
N ILE A 14 -12.00 -7.35 -6.49
CA ILE A 14 -12.07 -6.14 -5.65
C ILE A 14 -12.59 -6.49 -4.24
N ALA A 15 -13.62 -7.32 -4.16
CA ALA A 15 -14.19 -7.77 -2.89
C ALA A 15 -13.14 -8.52 -2.04
N LEU A 16 -12.39 -9.45 -2.63
CA LEU A 16 -11.38 -10.21 -1.89
C LEU A 16 -10.25 -9.32 -1.36
N VAL A 17 -9.72 -8.40 -2.18
CA VAL A 17 -8.64 -7.49 -1.76
C VAL A 17 -9.11 -6.54 -0.66
N SER A 18 -10.29 -5.95 -0.82
CA SER A 18 -10.85 -5.02 0.18
C SER A 18 -11.13 -5.71 1.51
N ILE A 19 -11.69 -6.92 1.51
CA ILE A 19 -11.93 -7.70 2.72
C ILE A 19 -10.61 -8.03 3.43
N ALA A 20 -9.59 -8.50 2.69
CA ALA A 20 -8.29 -8.84 3.26
C ALA A 20 -7.62 -7.62 3.93
N LEU A 21 -7.60 -6.46 3.25
CA LEU A 21 -7.07 -5.21 3.81
C LEU A 21 -7.89 -4.72 5.01
N GLY A 22 -9.23 -4.87 4.95
CA GLY A 22 -10.14 -4.52 6.03
C GLY A 22 -9.87 -5.33 7.30
N ILE A 23 -9.73 -6.66 7.18
CA ILE A 23 -9.40 -7.55 8.29
C ILE A 23 -8.02 -7.20 8.87
N ALA A 24 -7.00 -7.03 8.01
CA ALA A 24 -5.65 -6.67 8.46
C ALA A 24 -5.65 -5.37 9.27
N LYS A 25 -6.38 -4.35 8.82
CA LYS A 25 -6.53 -3.05 9.51
C LYS A 25 -7.37 -3.13 10.79
N ALA A 26 -8.31 -4.07 10.88
CA ALA A 26 -9.14 -4.29 12.06
C ALA A 26 -8.37 -5.01 13.17
N ILE A 27 -7.57 -6.03 12.83
CA ILE A 27 -6.83 -6.85 13.81
C ILE A 27 -5.52 -6.17 14.24
N SER A 28 -4.90 -5.34 13.39
CA SER A 28 -3.58 -4.78 13.68
C SER A 28 -3.56 -3.96 14.99
N PRO A 29 -2.60 -4.19 15.90
CA PRO A 29 -2.46 -3.40 17.12
C PRO A 29 -2.13 -1.95 16.76
N ARG A 30 -2.88 -1.01 17.35
CA ARG A 30 -2.69 0.42 17.08
C ARG A 30 -1.79 1.05 18.13
N SER A 31 -0.73 1.70 17.65
CA SER A 31 0.15 2.56 18.44
C SER A 31 0.34 3.85 17.65
N TYR A 32 -0.01 4.97 18.28
CA TYR A 32 0.03 6.31 17.68
C TYR A 32 1.29 7.04 18.15
N ASN A 33 2.45 6.53 17.78
CA ASN A 33 3.74 7.18 18.02
C ASN A 33 4.14 7.98 16.78
N LEU A 34 4.48 9.26 16.96
CA LEU A 34 4.97 10.13 15.87
C LEU A 34 6.22 9.53 15.20
N GLN A 35 7.10 8.87 15.96
CA GLN A 35 8.30 8.23 15.45
C GLN A 35 8.00 7.06 14.49
N LYS A 36 6.84 6.40 14.64
CA LYS A 36 6.45 5.29 13.77
C LYS A 36 6.14 5.74 12.35
N THR A 37 5.76 7.02 12.18
CA THR A 37 5.46 7.62 10.87
C THR A 37 6.66 8.29 10.22
N GLU A 38 7.79 8.34 10.92
CA GLU A 38 9.02 8.91 10.37
C GLU A 38 9.57 8.02 9.24
N PRO A 39 10.08 8.61 8.16
CA PRO A 39 10.83 7.87 7.15
C PRO A 39 11.98 7.10 7.80
N TYR A 40 12.24 5.88 7.31
CA TYR A 40 13.33 5.07 7.82
C TYR A 40 14.68 5.68 7.42
N GLU A 41 15.35 6.33 8.38
CA GLU A 41 16.76 6.71 8.29
C GLU A 41 17.40 6.82 9.69
N CYS A 42 16.97 6.01 10.66
CA CYS A 42 17.50 6.05 12.03
C CYS A 42 17.45 7.46 12.69
N GLY A 43 16.49 8.31 12.30
CA GLY A 43 16.39 9.70 12.74
C GLY A 43 17.33 10.68 12.01
N VAL A 44 18.10 10.21 11.03
CA VAL A 44 18.90 11.05 10.12
C VAL A 44 17.94 11.68 9.09
N PRO A 45 18.10 12.97 8.75
CA PRO A 45 17.28 13.58 7.71
C PRO A 45 17.53 12.89 6.37
N THR A 46 16.44 12.56 5.68
CA THR A 46 16.49 11.90 4.37
C THR A 46 17.45 12.59 3.43
N ARG A 47 18.41 11.84 2.90
CA ARG A 47 19.41 12.41 1.97
C ARG A 47 18.78 12.61 0.60
N GLY A 48 18.56 13.87 0.23
CA GLY A 48 18.01 14.27 -1.07
C GLY A 48 16.50 14.46 -1.06
N ASN A 49 15.98 15.11 -2.10
CA ASN A 49 14.54 15.20 -2.32
C ASN A 49 14.03 13.81 -2.70
N SER A 50 12.89 13.39 -2.14
CA SER A 50 12.21 12.12 -2.49
C SER A 50 11.83 12.02 -3.97
N TRP A 51 11.90 13.14 -4.70
CA TRP A 51 11.75 13.26 -6.14
C TRP A 51 13.08 13.63 -6.80
N MET A 52 14.02 12.68 -6.83
CA MET A 52 15.23 12.77 -7.63
C MET A 52 15.09 11.91 -8.88
N GLN A 53 15.64 12.38 -9.99
CA GLN A 53 15.67 11.62 -11.23
C GLN A 53 16.61 10.43 -11.07
N PHE A 54 16.05 9.24 -10.84
CA PHE A 54 16.80 8.00 -10.90
C PHE A 54 17.18 7.72 -12.35
N HIS A 55 18.38 7.18 -12.59
CA HIS A 55 18.76 6.75 -13.93
C HIS A 55 17.88 5.56 -14.33
N VAL A 56 16.93 5.78 -15.24
CA VAL A 56 16.03 4.76 -15.82
C VAL A 56 16.72 4.08 -17.02
N GLY A 57 18.01 3.79 -16.91
CA GLY A 57 18.64 2.83 -17.81
C GLY A 57 18.19 1.45 -17.37
N TYR A 58 17.43 0.75 -18.21
CA TYR A 58 16.93 -0.60 -17.94
C TYR A 58 18.06 -1.63 -17.86
#